data_AF-A0A955TNX0-F1
#
_entry.id   AF-A0A955TNX0-F1
#
_cell.length_a   1.000
_cell.length_b   1.000
_cell.length_c   1.000
_cell.angle_alpha   90.00
_cell.angle_beta   90.00
_cell.angle_gamma   90.00
#
_symmetry.space_group_name_H-M   'P 1'
#
loop_
_entity.id
_entity.type
_entity.pdbx_description
1 polymer ?
#
loop_
_entity_poly.entity_id
_entity_poly.type
_entity_poly.pdbx_seq_one_letter_code
_entity_poly.pdbx_strand_id
1 'polypeptide(L)' 'MPHMPKILQTLIIEHVEPELDGGRYPIKRIAGENLEITADIFKEGHDTIGAVLRYKA' A
#
# COMPACT_ATOMS: atom_id res chain seq x y z
N MET A 1 -10.51 -0.69 -33.40
CA MET A 1 -9.54 0.35 -33.00
C MET A 1 -8.63 -0.27 -31.95
N PRO A 2 -7.29 -0.21 -32.10
CA PRO A 2 -6.41 -0.75 -31.07
C PRO A 2 -6.54 0.12 -29.82
N HIS A 3 -6.98 -0.47 -28.72
CA HIS A 3 -7.01 0.21 -27.42
C HIS A 3 -5.57 0.29 -26.92
N MET A 4 -5.01 1.49 -26.96
CA MET A 4 -3.69 1.78 -26.38
C MET A 4 -3.76 1.40 -24.89
N PRO A 5 -2.79 0.64 -24.34
CA PRO A 5 -2.86 0.28 -22.94
C PRO A 5 -2.81 1.56 -22.13
N LYS A 6 -3.92 1.86 -21.45
CA LYS A 6 -4.00 2.98 -20.51
C LYS A 6 -2.93 2.70 -19.46
N ILE A 7 -1.81 3.42 -19.53
CA ILE A 7 -0.76 3.32 -18.52
C ILE A 7 -1.45 3.75 -17.23
N LEU A 8 -1.75 2.79 -16.36
CA LEU A 8 -2.64 2.95 -15.20
C LEU A 8 -1.96 3.84 -14.15
N GLN A 9 -2.00 5.15 -14.37
CA GLN A 9 -1.52 6.14 -13.42
C GLN A 9 -2.66 6.65 -12.53
N THR A 10 -3.47 5.74 -11.99
CA THR A 10 -4.62 6.12 -11.15
C THR A 10 -4.91 5.10 -10.04
N LEU A 11 -3.87 4.46 -9.50
CA LEU A 11 -3.97 3.67 -8.26
C LEU A 11 -3.15 4.38 -7.20
N ILE A 12 -3.82 4.83 -6.14
CA ILE A 12 -3.24 5.58 -5.03
C ILE A 12 -3.10 4.60 -3.87
N ILE A 13 -1.94 4.62 -3.22
CA ILE A 13 -1.65 3.95 -1.96
C ILE A 13 -1.12 5.02 -1.03
N GLU A 14 -1.84 5.30 0.04
CA GLU A 14 -1.48 6.33 1.01
C GLU A 14 -1.82 5.89 2.44
N HIS A 15 -1.46 6.74 3.41
CA HIS A 15 -1.72 6.51 4.84
C HIS A 15 -1.34 5.09 5.29
N VAL A 16 -0.13 4.65 4.93
CA VAL A 16 0.39 3.34 5.32
C VAL A 16 0.75 3.39 6.79
N GLU A 17 0.12 2.53 7.58
CA GLU A 17 0.28 2.51 9.02
C GLU A 17 0.71 1.11 9.52
N PRO A 18 1.46 1.04 10.63
CA PRO A 18 1.91 2.16 11.45
C PRO A 18 3.15 2.88 10.88
N GLU A 19 3.16 4.21 10.99
CA GLU A 19 4.25 5.10 10.54
C GLU A 19 4.73 6.00 11.69
N LEU A 20 6.02 6.34 11.72
CA LEU A 20 6.59 7.30 12.66
C LEU A 20 7.35 8.41 11.91
N ASP A 21 6.89 9.65 12.07
CA ASP A 21 7.50 10.88 11.53
C ASP A 21 7.81 10.80 10.02
N GLY A 22 6.80 10.48 9.19
CA GLY A 22 6.99 10.37 7.74
C GLY A 22 7.86 9.19 7.33
N GLY A 23 7.92 8.14 8.15
CA GLY A 23 8.82 7.00 7.98
C GLY A 23 10.27 7.28 8.35
N ARG A 24 10.56 8.43 8.99
CA ARG A 24 11.92 8.77 9.44
C ARG A 24 12.46 7.81 10.49
N TYR A 25 11.57 7.24 11.31
CA TYR A 25 11.95 6.29 12.34
C TYR A 25 11.29 4.92 12.12
N PRO A 26 12.01 3.83 12.42
CA PRO A 26 11.42 2.50 12.36
C PRO A 26 10.42 2.33 13.50
N ILE A 27 9.30 1.70 13.18
CA ILE A 27 8.41 1.16 14.20
C ILE A 27 9.12 0.09 15.03
N LYS A 28 8.72 -0.06 16.28
CA LYS A 28 9.15 -1.17 17.14
C LYS A 28 8.06 -2.22 17.16
N ARG A 29 8.46 -3.49 17.18
CA ARG A 29 7.58 -4.64 17.45
C ARG A 29 8.31 -5.66 18.31
N ILE A 30 7.57 -6.53 18.97
CA ILE A 30 8.14 -7.66 19.72
C ILE A 30 8.38 -8.81 18.73
N ALA A 31 9.48 -9.54 18.92
CA ALA A 31 9.79 -10.70 18.12
C ALA A 31 8.76 -11.81 18.36
N GLY A 32 8.23 -12.39 17.28
CA GLY A 32 7.19 -13.43 17.34
C GLY A 32 5.76 -12.90 17.44
N GLU A 33 5.55 -11.59 17.67
CA GLU A 33 4.22 -11.01 17.66
C GLU A 33 3.78 -10.57 16.26
N ASN A 34 2.47 -10.65 16.04
CA ASN A 34 1.85 -10.14 14.82
C ASN A 34 1.91 -8.61 14.81
N LEU A 35 2.17 -8.06 13.63
CA LEU A 35 2.10 -6.63 13.37
C LEU A 35 1.02 -6.41 12.31
N GLU A 36 -0.03 -5.69 12.67
CA GLU A 36 -1.05 -5.24 11.73
C GLU A 36 -0.50 -4.09 10.90
N ILE A 37 -0.69 -4.16 9.58
CA ILE A 37 -0.34 -3.12 8.62
C ILE A 37 -1.59 -2.74 7.86
N THR A 38 -1.88 -1.45 7.78
CA THR A 38 -3.02 -0.88 7.04
C THR A 38 -2.53 0.12 6.01
N ALA A 39 -3.36 0.38 5.00
CA ALA A 39 -3.13 1.41 4.00
C ALA A 39 -4.46 1.77 3.33
N ASP A 40 -4.60 3.04 2.95
CA ASP A 40 -5.69 3.50 2.10
C ASP A 40 -5.31 3.25 0.64
N ILE A 41 -6.11 2.42 -0.03
CA ILE A 41 -5.87 2.04 -1.42
C ILE A 41 -7.14 2.27 -2.24
N PHE A 42 -7.04 3.11 -3.25
CA PHE A 42 -8.16 3.44 -4.11
C PHE A 42 -7.71 3.78 -5.53
N LYS A 43 -8.68 3.73 -6.45
CA LYS A 43 -8.49 4.08 -7.85
C LYS A 43 -9.75 4.75 -8.38
N GLU A 44 -9.60 5.48 -9.48
CA GLU A 44 -10.77 5.90 -10.26
C GLU A 44 -11.40 4.70 -10.99
N GLY A 45 -12.72 4.76 -11.14
CA GLY A 45 -13.51 3.73 -11.80
C GLY A 45 -13.99 2.63 -10.86
N HIS A 46 -14.45 1.52 -11.44
CA HIS A 46 -15.18 0.48 -10.71
C HIS A 46 -14.50 -0.90 -10.72
N ASP A 47 -13.33 -1.03 -11.35
CA ASP A 47 -12.67 -2.34 -11.35
C ASP A 47 -12.12 -2.65 -9.96
N THR A 48 -12.23 -3.92 -9.58
CA THR A 48 -11.70 -4.44 -8.32
C THR A 48 -10.20 -4.21 -8.19
N ILE A 49 -9.76 -3.81 -6.99
CA ILE A 49 -8.36 -3.68 -6.62
C ILE A 49 -7.88 -4.90 -5.81
N GLY A 50 -6.58 -5.18 -5.89
CA GLY A 50 -5.91 -6.15 -5.03
C GLY A 50 -4.66 -5.52 -4.41
N ALA A 51 -4.30 -5.95 -3.21
CA ALA A 51 -3.14 -5.46 -2.48
C ALA A 51 -2.36 -6.63 -1.86
N VAL A 52 -1.04 -6.47 -1.74
CA VAL A 52 -0.17 -7.42 -1.06
C VAL A 52 0.86 -6.66 -0.24
N LEU A 53 1.05 -7.07 1.01
CA LEU A 53 2.12 -6.57 1.85
C LEU A 53 3.44 -7.21 1.40
N ARG A 54 4.37 -6.39 0.88
CA ARG A 54 5.74 -6.83 0.61
C ARG A 54 6.64 -6.32 1.72
N TYR A 55 7.38 -7.24 2.34
CA TYR A 55 8.35 -6.91 3.37
C TYR A 55 9.69 -7.57 3.10
N LYS A 56 10.74 -7.03 3.71
CA LYS A 56 12.09 -7.60 3.71
C LYS A 56 12.51 -7.80 5.17
N ALA A 57 12.99 -9.01 5.48
CA ALA A 57 13.55 -9.35 6.78
C ALA A 57 15.00 -8.88 6.92
#